data_AF-A0A850ES66-F1
#
_entry.id   AF-A0A850ES66-F1
#
_cell.length_a   1.000
_cell.length_b   1.000
_cell.length_c   1.000
_cell.angle_alpha   90.00
_cell.angle_beta   90.00
_cell.angle_gamma   90.00
#
_symmetry.space_group_name_H-M   'P 1'
#
loop_
_entity.id
_entity.type
_entity.pdbx_description
1 polymer ?
#
loop_
_entity_poly.entity_id
_entity_poly.type
_entity_poly.pdbx_seq_one_letter_code
_entity_poly.pdbx_strand_id
1 'polypeptide(L)' 'MDYHFHPIPRPSSLEMLSDEQLVDIYELAIEAKASPEFIDIIENILSRRNLLYTCKHKS' A
#
# COMPACT_ATOMS: atom_id res chain seq x y z
N MET A 1 26.73 -21.28 20.16
CA MET A 1 26.61 -20.48 18.93
C MET A 1 25.20 -19.92 18.93
N ASP A 2 25.03 -18.82 19.64
CA ASP A 2 23.73 -18.20 19.91
C ASP A 2 23.30 -17.46 18.64
N TYR A 3 22.72 -18.22 17.71
CA TYR A 3 22.11 -17.70 16.49
C TYR A 3 20.85 -16.91 16.90
N HIS A 4 21.04 -15.66 17.30
CA HIS A 4 19.94 -14.71 17.50
C HIS A 4 19.33 -14.43 16.13
N PHE A 5 18.27 -15.18 15.80
CA PHE A 5 17.35 -14.83 14.72
C PHE A 5 16.77 -13.46 15.05
N HIS A 6 17.29 -12.42 14.42
CA HIS A 6 16.61 -11.14 14.30
C HIS A 6 15.71 -11.29 13.06
N PRO A 7 14.40 -11.58 13.20
CA PRO A 7 13.51 -11.44 12.07
C PRO A 7 13.57 -9.97 11.65
N ILE A 8 14.26 -9.70 10.54
CA ILE A 8 14.18 -8.41 9.88
C ILE A 8 12.68 -8.19 9.63
N PRO A 9 12.09 -7.06 10.08
CA PRO A 9 10.70 -6.77 9.79
C PRO A 9 10.57 -6.79 8.28
N ARG A 10 9.95 -7.85 7.74
CA ARG A 10 9.73 -7.91 6.30
C ARG A 10 8.72 -6.81 6.00
N PRO A 11 9.07 -5.83 5.14
CA PRO A 11 8.08 -4.86 4.71
C PRO A 11 6.88 -5.62 4.14
N SER A 12 5.67 -5.14 4.44
CA SER A 12 4.46 -5.74 3.92
C SER A 12 4.54 -5.75 2.39
N SER A 13 3.98 -6.76 1.70
CA SER A 13 4.07 -6.82 0.23
C SER A 13 3.59 -5.52 -0.46
N LEU A 14 2.63 -4.82 0.14
CA LEU A 14 2.16 -3.49 -0.32
C LEU A 14 3.18 -2.36 -0.08
N GLU A 15 3.99 -2.44 0.97
CA GLU A 15 5.04 -1.46 1.29
C GLU A 15 6.28 -1.61 0.40
N MET A 16 6.39 -2.72 -0.36
CA MET A 16 7.44 -2.91 -1.35
C MET A 16 7.09 -2.38 -2.74
N LEU A 17 5.82 -2.01 -2.97
CA LEU A 17 5.37 -1.50 -4.26
C LEU A 17 5.84 -0.07 -4.48
N SER A 18 6.04 0.29 -5.75
CA SER A 18 6.23 1.68 -6.16
C SER A 18 4.96 2.49 -5.97
N ASP A 19 5.10 3.81 -5.86
CA ASP A 19 3.98 4.72 -5.64
C ASP A 19 2.92 4.62 -6.74
N GLU A 20 3.36 4.51 -8.00
CA GLU A 20 2.49 4.29 -9.17
C GLU A 20 1.72 2.98 -9.07
N GLN A 21 2.40 1.88 -8.74
CA GLN A 21 1.76 0.56 -8.59
C GLN A 21 0.75 0.53 -7.45
N LEU A 22 1.02 1.25 -6.37
CA LEU A 22 0.11 1.34 -5.22
C LEU A 22 -1.16 2.11 -5.60
N VAL A 23 -1.04 3.17 -6.41
CA VAL A 23 -2.17 3.92 -6.96
C VAL A 23 -2.97 3.05 -7.95
N ASP A 24 -2.31 2.35 -8.87
CA ASP A 24 -2.96 1.45 -9.84
C ASP A 24 -3.77 0.35 -9.12
N ILE A 25 -3.22 -0.23 -8.06
CA ILE A 25 -3.90 -1.26 -7.26
C ILE A 25 -5.08 -0.66 -6.50
N TYR A 26 -4.95 0.56 -5.99
CA TYR A 26 -6.04 1.26 -5.32
C TYR A 26 -7.21 1.50 -6.29
N GLU A 27 -6.93 2.02 -7.49
CA GLU A 27 -7.95 2.22 -8.54
C GLU A 27 -8.60 0.89 -8.92
N LEU A 28 -7.80 -0.15 -9.16
CA LEU A 28 -8.30 -1.48 -9.48
C LEU A 28 -9.16 -2.08 -8.35
N ALA A 29 -8.78 -1.85 -7.09
CA ALA A 29 -9.55 -2.32 -5.94
C ALA A 29 -10.91 -1.64 -5.84
N ILE A 30 -11.00 -0.35 -6.16
CA ILE A 30 -12.25 0.40 -6.23
C ILE A 30 -13.12 -0.12 -7.39
N GLU A 31 -12.54 -0.27 -8.59
CA GLU A 31 -13.26 -0.76 -9.77
C GLU A 31 -13.78 -2.20 -9.57
N ALA A 32 -12.96 -3.07 -9.00
CA ALA A 32 -13.31 -4.46 -8.72
C ALA A 32 -14.27 -4.62 -7.53
N LYS A 33 -14.61 -3.53 -6.82
CA LYS A 33 -15.39 -3.54 -5.58
C LYS A 33 -14.79 -4.51 -4.55
N ALA A 34 -13.49 -4.41 -4.35
CA ALA A 34 -12.79 -5.16 -3.33
C ALA A 34 -13.36 -4.88 -1.93
N SER A 35 -13.05 -5.76 -0.98
CA SER A 35 -13.52 -5.60 0.40
C SER A 35 -13.12 -4.23 0.96
N PRO A 36 -14.02 -3.55 1.70
CA PRO A 36 -13.74 -2.23 2.25
C PRO A 36 -12.50 -2.23 3.15
N GLU A 37 -12.29 -3.29 3.93
CA GLU A 37 -11.06 -3.46 4.74
C GLU A 37 -9.77 -3.43 3.91
N PHE A 38 -9.79 -3.97 2.69
CA PHE A 38 -8.62 -3.95 1.81
C PHE A 38 -8.35 -2.56 1.26
N ILE A 39 -9.42 -1.84 0.91
CA ILE A 39 -9.35 -0.45 0.44
C ILE A 39 -8.79 0.45 1.56
N ASP A 40 -9.29 0.31 2.79
CA ASP A 40 -8.80 1.03 3.98
C ASP A 40 -7.30 0.78 4.22
N ILE A 41 -6.82 -0.46 4.05
CA ILE A 41 -5.39 -0.78 4.19
C ILE A 41 -4.57 -0.01 3.14
N ILE A 42 -5.01 -0.01 1.89
CA ILE A 42 -4.29 0.69 0.81
C ILE A 42 -4.33 2.21 1.03
N GLU A 43 -5.48 2.78 1.41
CA GLU A 43 -5.59 4.21 1.73
C GLU A 43 -4.66 4.62 2.88
N ASN A 44 -4.55 3.79 3.92
CA ASN A 44 -3.63 4.05 5.03
C ASN A 44 -2.16 4.05 4.56
N ILE A 45 -1.78 3.14 3.65
CA ILE A 45 -0.42 3.09 3.10
C ILE A 45 -0.16 4.29 2.17
N LEU A 46 -1.11 4.62 1.28
CA LEU A 46 -1.05 5.81 0.43
C LEU A 46 -0.94 7.10 1.26
N SER A 47 -1.68 7.19 2.36
CA SER A 47 -1.65 8.32 3.29
C SER A 47 -0.28 8.44 3.98
N ARG A 48 0.29 7.33 4.47
CA ARG A 48 1.64 7.31 5.06
C ARG A 48 2.72 7.78 4.08
N ARG A 49 2.56 7.48 2.80
CA ARG A 49 3.48 7.88 1.73
C ARG A 49 3.20 9.27 1.16
N ASN A 50 2.19 9.98 1.69
CA ASN A 50 1.73 11.26 1.14
C ASN A 50 1.35 11.16 -0.35
N LEU A 51 0.73 10.06 -0.78
CA LEU A 51 0.29 9.87 -2.16
C LEU A 51 -1.20 10.11 -2.35
N LEU A 52 -1.96 10.29 -1.26
CA LEU A 52 -3.41 10.50 -1.35
C LEU A 52 -3.79 11.74 -2.19
N TYR A 53 -2.91 12.75 -2.28
CA TYR A 53 -3.14 13.94 -3.09
C TYR A 53 -2.83 13.76 -4.58
N THR A 54 -1.99 12.78 -4.97
CA THR A 54 -1.66 12.57 -6.38
C THR A 54 -2.84 11.97 -7.14
N CYS A 55 -3.69 11.19 -6.47
CA CYS A 55 -4.98 10.73 -7.00
C CYS A 55 -5.98 11.87 -7.30
N LYS A 56 -5.80 13.06 -6.71
CA LYS A 56 -6.70 14.22 -6.90
C LYS A 56 -6.26 15.17 -8.01
N HIS A 57 -5.03 15.04 -8.53
CA HIS A 57 -4.40 16.04 -9.40
C HIS A 57 -4.20 15.56 -10.84
N LYS A 58 -5.05 14.65 -11.28
CA LYS A 58 -5.20 14.22 -12.68
C LYS A 58 -6.64 14.46 -13.12
N SER A 59 -7.11 15.70 -12.95
CA SER A 59 -8.37 16.24 -13.51
C SER A 59 -8.06 17.23 -14.61
#